data_AF-A0A8S1A453-F1
#
_entry.id   AF-A0A8S1A453-F1
#
_cell.length_a   1.000
_cell.length_b   1.000
_cell.length_c   1.000
_cell.angle_alpha   90.00
_cell.angle_beta   90.00
_cell.angle_gamma   90.00
#
_symmetry.space_group_name_H-M   'P 1'
#
loop_
_entity.id
_entity.type
_entity.pdbx_description
1 polymer ?
#
loop_
_entity_poly.entity_id
_entity_poly.type
_entity_poly.pdbx_seq_one_letter_code
_entity_poly.pdbx_strand_id
1 'polypeptide(L)'
;MTLGDLVEQEFEFRSNKIPKRYDWTRAGHMFIVGILLGSFYHFYYTTLERCIPKVTMKTTVIKILLDQALVSPIALFGFYCGVDYLDGKPFEACKAELNKKFLKTFTIDCMYWPPIQFINFYFLPISYRVLYINVTTMIYYIFLSYMKHYDAKK
;
A
#
# COMPACT_ATOMS: atom_id res chain seq x y z
N MET A 1 -2.31 5.43 5.78
CA MET A 1 -1.20 5.87 4.89
C MET A 1 -0.43 7.04 5.49
N THR A 2 -1.08 8.17 5.78
CA THR A 2 -0.43 9.37 6.34
C THR A 2 0.44 9.13 7.57
N LEU A 3 -0.02 8.32 8.54
CA LEU A 3 0.80 7.99 9.71
C LEU A 3 2.08 7.23 9.34
N GLY A 4 2.02 6.31 8.39
CA GLY A 4 3.21 5.60 7.90
C GLY A 4 4.18 6.55 7.19
N ASP A 5 3.65 7.52 6.45
CA ASP A 5 4.45 8.57 5.83
C ASP A 5 5.13 9.48 6.85
N LEU A 6 4.43 9.91 7.90
CA LEU A 6 5.03 10.71 8.98
C LEU A 6 6.14 9.96 9.73
N VAL A 7 5.97 8.65 9.92
CA VAL A 7 7.02 7.81 10.51
C VAL A 7 8.23 7.71 9.58
N GLU A 8 8.01 7.53 8.28
CA GLU A 8 9.10 7.53 7.31
C GLU A 8 9.85 8.88 7.28
N GLN A 9 9.12 9.99 7.28
CA GLN A 9 9.72 11.32 7.35
C GLN A 9 10.54 11.52 8.63
N GLU A 10 10.10 10.98 9.77
CA GLU A 10 10.90 11.01 11.01
C GLU A 10 12.21 10.22 10.85
N PHE A 11 12.18 9.04 10.22
CA PHE A 11 13.39 8.26 9.91
C PHE A 11 14.31 9.00 8.93
N GLU A 12 13.76 9.61 7.89
CA GLU A 12 14.50 10.43 6.93
C GLU A 12 15.17 11.62 7.62
N PHE A 13 14.47 12.31 8.53
CA PHE A 13 15.00 13.45 9.29
C PHE A 13 16.13 13.03 10.23
N ARG A 14 15.93 11.96 11.02
CA ARG A 14 16.96 11.42 11.92
C ARG A 14 18.18 10.89 11.18
N SER A 15 18.00 10.42 9.95
CA SER A 15 19.08 9.96 9.07
C SER A 15 19.78 11.10 8.30
N ASN A 16 19.47 12.37 8.62
CA ASN A 16 19.96 13.57 7.92
C ASN A 16 19.69 13.53 6.39
N LYS A 17 18.62 12.85 5.96
CA LYS A 17 18.24 12.79 4.55
C LYS A 17 17.40 13.99 4.13
N ILE A 18 16.59 14.54 5.02
CA ILE A 18 15.74 15.70 4.72
C ILE A 18 16.07 16.86 5.68
N PRO A 19 16.05 18.12 5.21
CA PRO A 19 16.36 19.28 6.06
C PRO A 19 15.21 19.66 6.99
N LYS A 20 13.97 19.30 6.63
CA LYS A 20 12.75 19.61 7.39
C LYS A 20 12.16 18.32 7.95
N ARG A 21 11.75 18.34 9.23
CA ARG A 21 11.21 17.18 9.92
C ARG A 21 9.90 16.65 9.33
N TYR A 22 8.98 17.55 8.98
CA TYR A 22 7.69 17.18 8.41
C TYR A 22 7.33 18.01 7.18
N ASP A 23 7.02 17.32 6.09
CA ASP A 23 6.36 17.81 4.89
C ASP A 23 4.87 17.45 4.95
N TRP A 24 4.07 18.47 5.30
CA TRP A 24 2.62 18.34 5.42
C TRP A 24 1.92 18.21 4.06
N THR A 25 2.53 18.69 2.97
CA THR A 25 1.99 18.56 1.62
C THR A 25 2.09 17.10 1.19
N ARG A 26 3.26 16.47 1.35
CA ARG A 26 3.45 15.02 1.15
C ARG A 26 2.47 14.19 2.00
N ALA A 27 2.34 14.53 3.28
CA ALA A 27 1.41 13.85 4.18
C ALA A 27 -0.07 13.99 3.72
N GLY A 28 -0.44 15.16 3.18
CA GLY A 28 -1.74 15.42 2.58
C GLY A 28 -1.99 14.64 1.30
N HIS A 29 -1.00 14.51 0.41
CA HIS A 29 -1.12 13.69 -0.80
C HIS A 29 -1.32 12.21 -0.46
N MET A 30 -0.53 11.71 0.50
CA MET A 30 -0.66 10.35 1.03
C MET A 30 -2.02 10.11 1.72
N PHE A 31 -2.62 11.15 2.31
CA PHE A 31 -3.96 11.08 2.89
C PHE A 31 -5.04 10.93 1.80
N ILE A 32 -5.03 11.80 0.79
CA ILE A 32 -6.01 11.81 -0.30
C ILE A 32 -5.97 10.47 -1.04
N VAL A 33 -4.77 10.01 -1.43
CA VAL A 33 -4.60 8.71 -2.10
C VAL A 33 -5.04 7.56 -1.21
N GLY A 34 -4.76 7.64 0.11
CA GLY A 34 -5.22 6.64 1.06
C GLY A 34 -6.73 6.53 1.18
N ILE A 35 -7.46 7.64 1.13
CA ILE A 35 -8.93 7.63 1.10
C ILE A 35 -9.45 6.99 -0.19
N LEU A 36 -8.88 7.37 -1.34
CA LEU A 36 -9.30 6.84 -2.64
C LEU A 36 -9.08 5.32 -2.71
N LEU A 37 -7.89 4.85 -2.35
CA LEU A 37 -7.56 3.42 -2.35
C LEU A 37 -8.35 2.67 -1.29
N GLY A 38 -8.52 3.23 -0.09
CA GLY A 38 -9.34 2.61 0.96
C GLY A 38 -10.79 2.40 0.54
N SER A 39 -11.37 3.41 -0.12
CA SER A 39 -12.74 3.33 -0.67
C SER A 39 -12.84 2.29 -1.80
N PHE A 40 -11.83 2.26 -2.68
CA PHE A 40 -11.71 1.25 -3.74
C PHE A 40 -11.66 -0.17 -3.17
N TYR A 41 -10.82 -0.41 -2.16
CA TYR A 41 -10.72 -1.71 -1.49
C TYR A 41 -12.04 -2.09 -0.81
N HIS A 42 -12.72 -1.16 -0.14
CA HIS A 42 -14.02 -1.43 0.49
C HIS A 42 -15.06 -1.92 -0.54
N PHE A 43 -15.15 -1.25 -1.68
CA PHE A 43 -16.05 -1.66 -2.76
C PHE A 43 -15.65 -3.02 -3.36
N TYR A 44 -14.35 -3.23 -3.58
CA TYR A 44 -13.82 -4.50 -4.10
C TYR A 44 -14.17 -5.66 -3.17
N TYR A 45 -13.83 -5.57 -1.88
CA TYR A 45 -14.09 -6.65 -0.92
C TYR A 45 -15.59 -6.91 -0.76
N THR A 46 -16.41 -5.87 -0.72
CA THR A 46 -17.88 -6.02 -0.68
C THR A 46 -18.42 -6.75 -1.91
N THR A 47 -17.90 -6.43 -3.10
CA THR A 47 -18.27 -7.11 -4.36
C THR A 47 -17.77 -8.55 -4.38
N LEU A 48 -16.54 -8.79 -3.94
CA LEU A 48 -15.92 -10.12 -3.87
C LEU A 48 -16.72 -11.06 -2.97
N GLU A 49 -17.18 -10.58 -1.81
CA GLU A 49 -18.02 -11.37 -0.90
C GLU A 49 -19.42 -11.65 -1.49
N ARG A 50 -19.98 -10.73 -2.29
CA ARG A 50 -21.25 -10.97 -3.00
C ARG A 50 -21.09 -12.01 -4.13
N CYS A 51 -20.00 -11.95 -4.89
CA CYS A 51 -19.74 -12.87 -6.00
C CYS A 51 -19.29 -14.27 -5.52
N ILE A 52 -18.51 -14.35 -4.44
CA ILE A 52 -17.97 -15.59 -3.89
C ILE A 52 -18.27 -15.68 -2.38
N PRO A 53 -19.54 -15.94 -1.99
CA PRO A 53 -19.95 -15.95 -0.59
C PRO A 53 -19.49 -17.21 0.17
N LYS A 54 -19.18 -18.30 -0.54
CA LYS A 54 -18.76 -19.57 0.10
C LYS A 54 -17.31 -19.45 0.59
N VAL A 55 -17.07 -19.77 1.86
CA VAL A 55 -15.74 -19.81 2.47
C VAL A 55 -15.27 -21.26 2.53
N THR A 56 -14.41 -21.63 1.58
CA THR A 56 -13.76 -22.96 1.47
C THR A 56 -12.30 -22.73 1.14
N MET A 57 -11.42 -23.71 1.39
CA MET A 57 -9.99 -23.58 1.04
C MET A 57 -9.80 -23.19 -0.43
N LYS A 58 -10.58 -23.79 -1.34
CA LYS A 58 -10.54 -23.46 -2.78
C LYS A 58 -10.94 -22.00 -3.06
N THR A 59 -12.03 -21.52 -2.47
CA THR A 59 -12.49 -20.14 -2.69
C THR A 59 -11.57 -19.12 -2.02
N THR A 60 -10.98 -19.44 -0.87
CA THR A 60 -9.96 -18.59 -0.22
C THR A 60 -8.72 -18.43 -1.09
N VAL A 61 -8.21 -19.52 -1.66
CA VAL A 61 -7.05 -19.46 -2.56
C VAL A 61 -7.37 -18.63 -3.81
N ILE A 62 -8.55 -18.81 -4.41
CA ILE A 62 -8.97 -18.00 -5.57
C ILE A 62 -9.07 -16.51 -5.21
N LYS A 63 -9.65 -16.17 -4.06
CA LYS A 63 -9.74 -14.77 -3.58
C LYS A 63 -8.35 -14.15 -3.43
N ILE A 64 -7.40 -14.87 -2.83
CA ILE A 64 -6.01 -14.40 -2.67
C ILE A 64 -5.33 -14.20 -4.04
N LEU A 65 -5.51 -15.15 -4.96
CA LEU A 65 -4.91 -15.03 -6.30
C LEU A 65 -5.50 -13.84 -7.08
N LEU A 66 -6.80 -13.60 -6.99
CA LEU A 66 -7.44 -12.44 -7.63
C LEU A 66 -6.95 -11.13 -7.03
N ASP A 67 -6.85 -11.06 -5.71
CA ASP A 67 -6.35 -9.87 -5.01
C ASP A 67 -4.91 -9.55 -5.46
N GLN A 68 -4.02 -10.55 -5.43
CA GLN A 68 -2.62 -10.36 -5.79
C GLN A 68 -2.39 -10.15 -7.29
N ALA A 69 -3.14 -10.82 -8.17
CA ALA A 69 -2.91 -10.75 -9.62
C ALA A 69 -3.58 -9.55 -10.29
N LEU A 70 -4.68 -9.03 -9.73
CA LEU A 70 -5.46 -7.95 -10.34
C LEU A 70 -5.54 -6.72 -9.45
N VAL A 71 -5.90 -6.89 -8.18
CA VAL A 71 -6.21 -5.73 -7.32
C VAL A 71 -4.95 -5.04 -6.83
N SER A 72 -3.96 -5.79 -6.32
CA SER A 72 -2.64 -5.27 -5.94
C SER A 72 -1.98 -4.44 -7.04
N PRO A 73 -1.86 -4.91 -8.30
CA PRO A 73 -1.21 -4.11 -9.33
C PRO A 73 -2.02 -2.86 -9.72
N ILE A 74 -3.35 -2.94 -9.74
CA ILE A 74 -4.21 -1.77 -9.99
C ILE A 74 -4.08 -0.75 -8.87
N ALA A 75 -4.09 -1.20 -7.61
CA ALA A 75 -3.98 -0.33 -6.45
C ALA A 75 -2.58 0.31 -6.36
N LEU A 76 -1.51 -0.43 -6.65
CA LEU A 76 -0.15 0.11 -6.72
C LEU A 76 0.01 1.11 -7.86
N PHE A 77 -0.56 0.83 -9.03
CA PHE A 77 -0.58 1.79 -10.13
C PHE A 77 -1.33 3.07 -9.72
N GLY A 78 -2.52 2.92 -9.14
CA GLY A 78 -3.32 4.04 -8.62
C GLY A 78 -2.60 4.82 -7.52
N PHE A 79 -1.82 4.16 -6.67
CA PHE A 79 -0.98 4.78 -5.66
C PHE A 79 0.09 5.69 -6.29
N TYR A 80 0.92 5.15 -7.18
CA TYR A 80 2.00 5.92 -7.81
C TYR A 80 1.45 7.08 -8.66
N CYS A 81 0.50 6.78 -9.54
CA CYS A 81 -0.16 7.79 -10.38
C CYS A 81 -0.88 8.86 -9.55
N GLY A 82 -1.59 8.46 -8.49
CA GLY A 82 -2.33 9.37 -7.63
C GLY A 82 -1.42 10.33 -6.88
N VAL A 83 -0.31 9.83 -6.30
CA VAL A 83 0.66 10.69 -5.63
C VAL A 83 1.37 11.60 -6.62
N ASP A 84 1.81 11.08 -7.78
CA ASP A 84 2.49 11.92 -8.78
C ASP A 84 1.59 13.00 -9.38
N TYR A 85 0.30 12.70 -9.56
CA TYR A 85 -0.68 13.67 -10.00
C TYR A 85 -0.85 14.80 -8.98
N LEU A 86 -0.96 14.47 -7.69
CA LEU A 86 -1.06 15.47 -6.62
C LEU A 86 0.24 16.27 -6.44
N ASP A 87 1.40 15.64 -6.66
CA ASP A 87 2.71 16.31 -6.72
C ASP A 87 2.87 17.22 -7.96
N GLY A 88 1.90 17.23 -8.89
CA GLY A 88 1.94 18.04 -10.11
C GLY A 88 2.96 17.57 -11.15
N LYS A 89 3.39 16.31 -11.10
CA LYS A 89 4.38 15.74 -12.03
C LYS A 89 3.75 15.43 -13.40
N PRO A 90 4.50 15.59 -14.50
CA PRO A 90 4.01 15.21 -15.82
C PRO A 90 3.85 13.69 -15.94
N PHE A 91 2.94 13.25 -16.80
CA PHE A 91 2.63 11.83 -17.00
C PHE A 91 3.86 10.99 -17.38
N GLU A 92 4.78 11.55 -18.17
CA GLU A 92 6.03 10.87 -18.54
C GLU A 92 6.93 10.59 -17.33
N ALA A 93 6.94 11.46 -16.33
CA ALA A 93 7.69 11.23 -15.09
C ALA A 93 7.07 10.09 -14.27
N CYS A 94 5.73 10.06 -14.16
CA CYS A 94 5.01 8.96 -13.53
C CYS A 94 5.29 7.62 -14.24
N LYS A 95 5.24 7.59 -15.58
CA LYS A 95 5.55 6.39 -16.37
C LYS A 95 6.98 5.90 -16.14
N ALA A 96 7.95 6.81 -16.11
CA ALA A 96 9.34 6.46 -15.81
C ALA A 96 9.50 5.90 -14.40
N GLU A 97 8.82 6.48 -13.41
CA GLU A 97 8.85 6.00 -12.03
C GLU A 97 8.21 4.63 -11.87
N LEU A 98 7.05 4.41 -12.50
CA LEU A 98 6.37 3.12 -12.54
C LEU A 98 7.29 2.05 -13.15
N ASN A 99 7.89 2.29 -14.32
CA ASN A 99 8.80 1.32 -14.94
C ASN A 99 9.99 0.95 -14.04
N LYS A 100 10.48 1.90 -13.23
CA LYS A 100 11.60 1.68 -12.33
C LYS A 100 11.21 0.95 -11.04
N LYS A 101 10.08 1.32 -10.44
CA LYS A 101 9.73 0.94 -9.06
C LYS A 101 8.59 -0.06 -8.96
N PHE A 102 7.70 -0.12 -9.94
CA PHE A 102 6.46 -0.90 -9.87
C PHE A 102 6.75 -2.39 -9.65
N LEU A 103 7.60 -2.99 -10.49
CA LEU A 103 7.92 -4.43 -10.37
C LEU A 103 8.53 -4.76 -9.01
N LYS A 104 9.47 -3.94 -8.54
CA LYS A 104 10.09 -4.15 -7.22
C LYS A 104 9.08 -4.02 -6.09
N THR A 105 8.21 -3.02 -6.15
CA THR A 105 7.15 -2.79 -5.14
C THR A 105 6.16 -3.96 -5.15
N PHE A 106 5.74 -4.40 -6.33
CA PHE A 106 4.81 -5.50 -6.51
C PHE A 106 5.39 -6.84 -6.05
N THR A 107 6.67 -7.14 -6.35
CA THR A 107 7.33 -8.34 -5.83
C THR A 107 7.35 -8.33 -4.30
N ILE A 108 7.64 -7.19 -3.67
CA ILE A 108 7.63 -7.08 -2.20
C ILE A 108 6.20 -7.22 -1.66
N ASP A 109 5.19 -6.66 -2.32
CA ASP A 109 3.77 -6.83 -1.98
C ASP A 109 3.40 -8.33 -1.93
N CYS A 110 3.72 -9.08 -2.99
CA CYS A 110 3.47 -10.51 -3.09
C CYS A 110 4.28 -11.35 -2.11
N MET A 111 5.42 -10.86 -1.62
CA MET A 111 6.19 -11.55 -0.58
C MET A 111 5.73 -11.20 0.83
N TYR A 112 5.21 -10.00 1.03
CA TYR A 112 4.82 -9.46 2.32
C TYR A 112 3.43 -9.94 2.76
N TRP A 113 2.44 -9.85 1.87
CA TRP A 113 1.05 -10.11 2.28
C TRP A 113 0.72 -11.57 2.53
N PRO A 114 1.15 -12.56 1.72
CA PRO A 114 0.82 -13.96 1.97
C PRO A 114 1.19 -14.50 3.36
N PRO A 115 2.43 -14.31 3.87
CA PRO A 115 2.77 -14.78 5.22
C PRO A 115 2.00 -14.02 6.30
N ILE A 116 1.78 -12.71 6.12
CA ILE A 116 1.01 -11.90 7.07
C ILE A 116 -0.44 -12.38 7.14
N GLN A 117 -1.09 -12.62 5.99
CA GLN A 117 -2.45 -13.14 5.93
C GLN A 117 -2.55 -14.56 6.48
N PHE A 118 -1.55 -15.40 6.24
CA PHE A 118 -1.48 -16.74 6.83
C PHE A 118 -1.50 -16.68 8.36
N ILE A 119 -0.66 -15.83 8.96
CA ILE A 119 -0.65 -15.63 10.43
C ILE A 119 -1.99 -15.10 10.92
N ASN A 120 -2.55 -14.12 10.22
CA ASN A 120 -3.82 -13.49 10.58
C ASN A 120 -4.98 -14.50 10.64
N PHE A 121 -5.10 -15.39 9.65
CA PHE A 121 -6.22 -16.33 9.59
C PHE A 121 -5.99 -17.63 10.35
N TYR A 122 -4.75 -18.13 10.40
CA TYR A 122 -4.44 -19.43 10.98
C TYR A 122 -4.12 -19.35 12.48
N PHE A 123 -3.31 -18.38 12.91
CA PHE A 123 -2.81 -18.31 14.29
C PHE A 123 -3.60 -17.37 15.19
N LEU A 124 -4.22 -16.31 14.64
CA LEU A 124 -4.85 -15.28 15.47
C LEU A 124 -6.35 -15.51 15.71
N PRO A 125 -6.81 -15.40 16.97
CA PRO A 125 -8.22 -15.30 17.31
C PRO A 125 -8.88 -14.10 16.64
N ILE A 126 -10.16 -14.20 16.29
CA ILE A 126 -10.92 -13.18 15.56
C ILE A 126 -10.78 -11.78 16.19
N SER A 127 -10.80 -11.69 17.52
CA SER A 127 -10.69 -10.42 18.26
C SER A 127 -9.39 -9.64 18.00
N TYR A 128 -8.29 -10.32 17.66
CA TYR A 128 -6.98 -9.69 17.44
C TYR A 128 -6.66 -9.43 15.96
N ARG A 129 -7.41 -10.03 15.03
CA ARG A 129 -7.13 -9.94 13.58
C ARG A 129 -7.10 -8.52 13.05
N VAL A 130 -8.07 -7.70 13.48
CA VAL A 130 -8.18 -6.29 13.07
C VAL A 130 -7.00 -5.46 13.58
N LEU A 131 -6.59 -5.67 14.83
CA LEU A 131 -5.43 -4.97 15.37
C LEU A 131 -4.14 -5.37 14.63
N TYR A 132 -3.93 -6.68 14.46
CA TYR A 132 -2.76 -7.21 13.77
C TYR A 132 -2.65 -6.69 12.33
N ILE A 133 -3.72 -6.80 11.55
CA ILE A 133 -3.70 -6.35 10.15
C ILE A 133 -3.45 -4.85 10.04
N ASN A 134 -3.98 -4.03 10.96
CA ASN A 134 -3.73 -2.59 10.96
C ASN A 134 -2.25 -2.26 11.25
N VAL A 135 -1.62 -2.96 12.20
CA VAL A 135 -0.19 -2.80 12.50
C VAL A 135 0.68 -3.21 11.32
N THR A 136 0.42 -4.37 10.71
CA THR A 136 1.19 -4.83 9.55
C THR A 136 0.95 -3.95 8.33
N THR A 137 -0.25 -3.41 8.17
CA THR A 137 -0.55 -2.42 7.12
C THR A 137 0.21 -1.12 7.33
N MET A 138 0.36 -0.67 8.58
CA MET A 138 1.16 0.51 8.89
C MET A 138 2.63 0.33 8.50
N ILE A 139 3.23 -0.84 8.80
CA ILE A 139 4.60 -1.18 8.36
C ILE A 139 4.71 -1.13 6.84
N TYR A 140 3.72 -1.68 6.14
CA TYR A 140 3.69 -1.64 4.68
C TYR A 140 3.57 -0.20 4.13
N TYR A 141 2.81 0.68 4.78
CA TYR A 141 2.72 2.08 4.38
C TYR A 141 4.01 2.88 4.60
N ILE A 142 4.80 2.56 5.63
CA ILE A 142 6.14 3.13 5.80
C ILE A 142 7.00 2.71 4.60
N PHE A 143 7.00 1.42 4.25
CA PHE A 143 7.72 0.91 3.08
C PHE A 143 7.27 1.57 1.76
N LEU A 144 5.96 1.75 1.54
CA LEU A 144 5.45 2.43 0.34
C LEU A 144 5.87 3.89 0.29
N SER A 145 5.80 4.60 1.42
CA SER A 145 6.27 5.98 1.52
C SER A 145 7.76 6.08 1.19
N TYR A 146 8.57 5.19 1.76
CA TYR A 146 9.99 5.08 1.46
C TYR A 146 10.21 4.84 -0.03
N MET A 147 9.59 3.81 -0.61
CA MET A 147 9.79 3.47 -2.03
C MET A 147 9.41 4.63 -2.95
N LYS A 148 8.32 5.34 -2.63
CA LYS A 148 7.88 6.52 -3.38
C LYS A 148 8.92 7.65 -3.34
N HIS A 149 9.52 7.94 -2.18
CA HIS A 149 10.38 9.11 -2.00
C HIS A 149 11.89 8.83 -2.06
N TYR A 150 12.29 7.55 -2.09
CA TYR A 150 13.69 7.11 -2.08
C TYR A 150 14.54 7.69 -3.23
N ASP A 151 13.94 7.92 -4.40
CA ASP A 151 14.64 8.38 -5.61
C ASP A 151 14.47 9.88 -5.91
N ALA A 152 13.78 10.66 -5.06
CA ALA A 152 13.65 12.12 -5.24
C ALA A 152 14.96 12.90 -4.98
N LYS A 153 16.07 12.18 -4.81
CA LYS A 153 17.42 12.72 -4.64
C LYS A 153 18.27 12.42 -5.87
N LYS A 154 18.14 13.25 -6.89
CA LYS A 154 19.24 13.59 -7.79
C LYS A 154 19.33 15.10 -7.87
#